data_AF-A0A1G8Q956-F1
#
_entry.id   AF-A0A1G8Q956-F1
#
_cell.length_a   1.000
_cell.length_b   1.000
_cell.length_c   1.000
_cell.angle_alpha   90.00
_cell.angle_beta   90.00
_cell.angle_gamma   90.00
#
_symmetry.space_group_name_H-M   'P 1'
#
loop_
_entity.id
_entity.type
_entity.pdbx_description
1 polymer ?
#
loop_
_entity_poly.entity_id
_entity_poly.type
_entity_poly.pdbx_seq_one_letter_code
_entity_poly.pdbx_strand_id
1 'polypeptide(L)'
;MTNENNSNLILDNSCISADTINDKLQNKKEVDKIKITNSLIKGNLNINSCTVNNDVNLNNTIIKGELKLERVHIKGQLLLNNMHINGLKIYSVNVLDIFLMKGTIVDDQVQIYFSRFHKYSNFHNSDFKKTVNLKDNNFYSELHIKKIKLNSNYKHSSLLRTAAKNSTGELFNEKPDELLFKYKQRQVKEKYMLDNSKCSFINKLKYLGNKIFNGYLLGFFCRIRRIIFSIILISALLTLFRINLYPELQGGYRVFLNYLGNTTFTNVFDKSSRIIHSFEIVFSFYKAAAITIIITILFRRNYR
;
A
#
# COMPACT_ATOMS: atom_id res chain seq x y z
N MET A 1 -3.07 22.61 -17.58
CA MET A 1 -1.76 22.74 -16.92
C MET A 1 -0.82 21.75 -17.58
N THR A 2 0.06 22.25 -18.43
CA THR A 2 1.03 21.47 -19.21
C THR A 2 2.05 20.83 -18.26
N ASN A 3 2.33 19.55 -18.53
CA ASN A 3 3.05 18.62 -17.66
C ASN A 3 4.58 18.83 -17.81
N GLU A 4 5.11 19.96 -17.33
CA GLU A 4 6.54 20.30 -17.46
C GLU A 4 7.48 19.50 -16.54
N ASN A 5 6.96 18.63 -15.67
CA ASN A 5 7.75 18.12 -14.53
C ASN A 5 8.35 16.72 -14.68
N ASN A 6 8.06 15.99 -15.76
CA ASN A 6 8.62 14.65 -15.98
C ASN A 6 9.97 14.72 -16.70
N SER A 7 10.96 15.29 -16.03
CA SER A 7 12.33 15.36 -16.54
C SER A 7 13.05 14.04 -16.29
N ASN A 8 13.62 13.49 -17.36
CA ASN A 8 14.54 12.37 -17.29
C ASN A 8 15.87 12.83 -16.72
N LEU A 9 16.47 12.04 -15.82
CA LEU A 9 17.87 12.19 -15.46
C LEU A 9 18.66 11.11 -16.20
N ILE A 10 19.35 11.50 -17.26
CA ILE A 10 20.17 10.59 -18.08
C ILE A 10 21.61 11.04 -18.05
N LEU A 11 22.50 10.18 -17.59
CA LEU A 11 23.95 10.34 -17.59
C LEU A 11 24.58 9.02 -18.02
N ASP A 12 25.59 9.08 -18.88
CA ASP A 12 26.33 7.89 -19.32
C ASP A 12 27.80 8.25 -19.47
N ASN A 13 28.70 7.31 -19.17
CA ASN A 13 30.15 7.51 -19.27
C ASN A 13 30.65 8.82 -18.63
N SER A 14 30.08 9.20 -17.48
CA SER A 14 30.30 10.51 -16.87
C SER A 14 31.09 10.41 -15.57
N CYS A 15 31.91 11.42 -15.27
CA CYS A 15 32.49 11.62 -13.95
C CYS A 15 31.87 12.89 -13.33
N ILE A 16 31.02 12.74 -12.31
CA ILE A 16 30.19 13.82 -11.79
C ILE A 16 30.13 13.83 -10.26
N SER A 17 29.92 15.01 -9.67
CA SER A 17 29.61 15.10 -8.23
C SER A 17 28.21 14.58 -7.96
N ALA A 18 28.05 13.86 -6.85
CA ALA A 18 26.74 13.43 -6.37
C ALA A 18 25.84 14.63 -6.05
N ASP A 19 26.40 15.75 -5.59
CA ASP A 19 25.64 16.96 -5.26
C ASP A 19 24.89 17.51 -6.48
N THR A 20 25.57 17.55 -7.64
CA THR A 20 24.93 17.97 -8.91
C THR A 20 23.76 17.07 -9.30
N ILE A 21 23.82 15.78 -8.99
CA ILE A 21 22.71 14.86 -9.23
C ILE A 21 21.61 15.07 -8.20
N ASN A 22 21.98 15.18 -6.92
CA ASN A 22 21.07 15.38 -5.81
C ASN A 22 20.24 16.66 -6.00
N ASP A 23 20.86 17.76 -6.41
CA ASP A 23 20.20 19.05 -6.70
C ASP A 23 19.16 18.90 -7.82
N LYS A 24 19.48 18.11 -8.86
CA LYS A 24 18.55 17.81 -9.96
C LYS A 24 17.38 16.93 -9.54
N LEU A 25 17.51 16.15 -8.47
CA LEU A 25 16.46 15.30 -7.93
C LEU A 25 15.72 15.98 -6.76
N GLN A 26 16.32 17.01 -6.16
CA GLN A 26 15.75 17.74 -5.04
C GLN A 26 14.41 18.34 -5.43
N ASN A 27 13.42 18.20 -4.55
CA ASN A 27 12.06 18.69 -4.71
C ASN A 27 11.24 18.06 -5.86
N LYS A 28 11.79 17.10 -6.62
CA LYS A 28 11.03 16.39 -7.64
C LYS A 28 10.16 15.32 -6.99
N LYS A 29 8.85 15.57 -6.97
CA LYS A 29 7.85 14.58 -6.54
C LYS A 29 7.75 13.41 -7.51
N GLU A 30 8.01 13.66 -8.79
CA GLU A 30 7.89 12.70 -9.86
C GLU A 30 9.00 12.92 -10.89
N VAL A 31 9.58 11.83 -11.38
CA VAL A 31 10.53 11.81 -12.51
C VAL A 31 10.16 10.65 -13.42
N ASP A 32 10.38 10.82 -14.72
CA ASP A 32 10.02 9.76 -15.65
C ASP A 32 10.97 8.57 -15.58
N LYS A 33 12.29 8.81 -15.72
CA LYS A 33 13.32 7.79 -15.47
C LYS A 33 14.61 8.38 -14.92
N ILE A 34 15.36 7.55 -14.20
CA ILE A 34 16.73 7.84 -13.77
C ILE A 34 17.64 6.80 -14.41
N LYS A 35 18.53 7.23 -15.30
CA LYS A 35 19.51 6.36 -15.95
C LYS A 35 20.89 7.00 -15.80
N ILE A 36 21.71 6.45 -14.92
CA ILE A 36 23.11 6.85 -14.75
C ILE A 36 23.94 5.59 -14.97
N THR A 37 24.59 5.44 -16.12
CA THR A 37 25.33 4.21 -16.45
C THR A 37 26.80 4.48 -16.68
N ASN A 38 27.65 3.47 -16.45
CA ASN A 38 29.09 3.53 -16.76
C ASN A 38 29.81 4.77 -16.19
N SER A 39 29.34 5.26 -15.04
CA SER A 39 29.70 6.58 -14.52
C SER A 39 30.37 6.50 -13.16
N LEU A 40 31.28 7.45 -12.89
CA LEU A 40 31.89 7.67 -11.60
C LEU A 40 31.16 8.83 -10.89
N ILE A 41 30.57 8.53 -9.74
CA ILE A 41 29.87 9.51 -8.90
C ILE A 41 30.72 9.78 -7.66
N LYS A 42 31.13 11.03 -7.48
CA LYS A 42 31.92 11.49 -6.33
C LYS A 42 30.97 11.95 -5.22
N GLY A 43 30.95 11.24 -4.09
CA GLY A 43 30.09 11.57 -2.94
C GLY A 43 28.86 10.67 -2.81
N ASN A 44 27.91 11.09 -1.97
CA ASN A 44 26.71 10.33 -1.62
C ASN A 44 25.56 10.64 -2.59
N LEU A 45 25.06 9.63 -3.31
CA LEU A 45 23.91 9.76 -4.18
C LEU A 45 22.63 9.51 -3.40
N ASN A 46 21.75 10.50 -3.35
CA ASN A 46 20.50 10.47 -2.60
C ASN A 46 19.30 10.60 -3.56
N ILE A 47 18.44 9.58 -3.57
CA ILE A 47 17.15 9.61 -4.27
C ILE A 47 16.08 9.47 -3.20
N ASN A 48 15.39 10.57 -2.88
CA ASN A 48 14.50 10.62 -1.74
C ASN A 48 13.11 11.13 -2.12
N SER A 49 12.07 10.52 -1.56
CA SER A 49 10.69 11.01 -1.57
C SER A 49 10.13 11.34 -2.97
N CYS A 50 10.46 10.52 -3.97
CA CYS A 50 10.01 10.71 -5.35
C CYS A 50 9.34 9.45 -5.93
N THR A 51 8.49 9.66 -6.93
CA THR A 51 7.96 8.60 -7.78
C THR A 51 8.75 8.56 -9.09
N VAL A 52 9.26 7.38 -9.46
CA VAL A 52 9.90 7.12 -10.75
C VAL A 52 8.93 6.33 -11.61
N ASN A 53 8.49 6.91 -12.72
CA ASN A 53 7.44 6.30 -13.55
C ASN A 53 7.91 5.08 -14.33
N ASN A 54 9.21 5.02 -14.63
CA ASN A 54 9.85 3.91 -15.29
C ASN A 54 10.95 3.36 -14.39
N ASP A 55 12.17 3.27 -14.92
CA ASP A 55 13.28 2.58 -14.28
C ASP A 55 14.23 3.54 -13.56
N VAL A 56 14.84 3.04 -12.50
CA VAL A 56 16.08 3.55 -11.92
C VAL A 56 17.19 2.60 -12.32
N ASN A 57 18.06 3.04 -13.23
CA ASN A 57 19.17 2.27 -13.75
C ASN A 57 20.49 2.93 -13.41
N LEU A 58 21.23 2.32 -12.48
CA LEU A 58 22.57 2.71 -12.04
C LEU A 58 23.64 1.68 -12.45
N ASN A 59 23.38 0.88 -13.48
CA ASN A 59 24.29 -0.22 -13.86
C ASN A 59 25.70 0.28 -14.21
N ASN A 60 26.70 -0.52 -13.86
CA ASN A 60 28.12 -0.28 -14.12
C ASN A 60 28.62 1.07 -13.54
N THR A 61 28.02 1.57 -12.46
CA THR A 61 28.46 2.81 -11.83
C THR A 61 29.36 2.56 -10.62
N ILE A 62 30.29 3.49 -10.42
CA ILE A 62 31.11 3.55 -9.21
C ILE A 62 30.64 4.75 -8.39
N ILE A 63 30.12 4.52 -7.19
CA ILE A 63 29.73 5.59 -6.26
C ILE A 63 30.73 5.60 -5.13
N LYS A 64 31.55 6.65 -5.05
CA LYS A 64 32.60 6.74 -4.01
C LYS A 64 32.02 6.90 -2.61
N GLY A 65 30.79 7.37 -2.49
CA GLY A 65 30.03 7.43 -1.24
C GLY A 65 28.92 6.37 -1.17
N GLU A 66 27.90 6.69 -0.39
CA GLU A 66 26.71 5.86 -0.23
C GLU A 66 25.69 6.09 -1.34
N LEU A 67 24.96 5.03 -1.70
CA LEU A 67 23.69 5.13 -2.41
C LEU A 67 22.55 5.06 -1.40
N LYS A 68 21.75 6.12 -1.31
CA LYS A 68 20.58 6.20 -0.46
C LYS A 68 19.31 6.34 -1.28
N LEU A 69 18.39 5.37 -1.12
CA LEU A 69 17.03 5.42 -1.63
C LEU A 69 16.07 5.47 -0.45
N GLU A 70 15.33 6.57 -0.26
CA GLU A 70 14.42 6.73 0.87
C GLU A 70 13.02 7.16 0.42
N ARG A 71 11.97 6.40 0.79
CA ARG A 71 10.58 6.70 0.43
C ARG A 71 10.37 6.87 -1.08
N VAL A 72 11.04 6.05 -1.87
CA VAL A 72 10.97 6.09 -3.34
C VAL A 72 9.96 5.07 -3.84
N HIS A 73 9.10 5.48 -4.77
CA HIS A 73 8.21 4.56 -5.48
C HIS A 73 8.65 4.39 -6.93
N ILE A 74 9.10 3.19 -7.30
CA ILE A 74 9.59 2.87 -8.65
C ILE A 74 8.55 1.98 -9.32
N LYS A 75 7.90 2.50 -10.36
CA LYS A 75 6.87 1.75 -11.10
C LYS A 75 7.50 0.71 -12.05
N GLY A 76 8.70 0.97 -12.55
CA GLY A 76 9.49 0.02 -13.32
C GLY A 76 10.51 -0.72 -12.46
N GLN A 77 11.72 -0.83 -12.98
CA GLN A 77 12.81 -1.64 -12.44
C GLN A 77 13.81 -0.81 -11.64
N LEU A 78 14.40 -1.43 -10.62
CA LEU A 78 15.57 -0.93 -9.91
C LEU A 78 16.78 -1.78 -10.34
N LEU A 79 17.67 -1.21 -11.14
CA LEU A 79 18.81 -1.90 -11.75
C LEU A 79 20.11 -1.33 -11.19
N LEU A 80 20.75 -2.08 -10.31
CA LEU A 80 21.98 -1.74 -9.60
C LEU A 80 23.07 -2.78 -9.89
N ASN A 81 23.21 -3.23 -11.14
CA ASN A 81 24.14 -4.30 -11.52
C ASN A 81 25.57 -3.78 -11.72
N ASN A 82 26.55 -4.62 -11.40
CA ASN A 82 27.98 -4.37 -11.56
C ASN A 82 28.41 -3.02 -10.97
N MET A 83 27.79 -2.62 -9.87
CA MET A 83 28.13 -1.38 -9.20
C MET A 83 29.28 -1.62 -8.23
N HIS A 84 30.08 -0.58 -7.99
CA HIS A 84 30.98 -0.52 -6.84
C HIS A 84 30.62 0.69 -5.99
N ILE A 85 30.08 0.45 -4.80
CA ILE A 85 29.60 1.50 -3.91
C ILE A 85 30.18 1.34 -2.51
N ASN A 86 30.35 2.46 -1.80
CA ASN A 86 30.81 2.38 -0.42
C ASN A 86 29.74 1.77 0.48
N GLY A 87 28.52 2.29 0.48
CA GLY A 87 27.41 1.77 1.28
C GLY A 87 26.08 1.83 0.53
N LEU A 88 25.13 0.97 0.94
CA LEU A 88 23.79 0.91 0.36
C LEU A 88 22.71 1.05 1.44
N LYS A 89 21.85 2.05 1.30
CA LYS A 89 20.71 2.28 2.19
C LYS A 89 19.44 2.38 1.37
N ILE A 90 18.53 1.42 1.51
CA ILE A 90 17.23 1.37 0.86
C ILE A 90 16.16 1.32 1.96
N TYR A 91 15.39 2.40 2.10
CA TYR A 91 14.41 2.54 3.18
C TYR A 91 13.04 2.93 2.63
N SER A 92 12.02 2.14 2.96
CA SER A 92 10.64 2.40 2.52
C SER A 92 10.51 2.56 1.00
N VAL A 93 11.24 1.74 0.24
CA VAL A 93 11.22 1.76 -1.22
C VAL A 93 10.23 0.73 -1.73
N ASN A 94 9.43 1.11 -2.72
CA ASN A 94 8.48 0.20 -3.36
C ASN A 94 8.80 0.05 -4.85
N VAL A 95 9.27 -1.14 -5.25
CA VAL A 95 9.59 -1.50 -6.64
C VAL A 95 8.52 -2.44 -7.16
N LEU A 96 7.76 -1.98 -8.15
CA LEU A 96 6.63 -2.74 -8.70
C LEU A 96 7.04 -3.85 -9.68
N ASP A 97 8.22 -3.72 -10.29
CA ASP A 97 8.74 -4.71 -11.22
C ASP A 97 9.95 -5.46 -10.60
N ILE A 98 11.12 -5.31 -11.21
CA ILE A 98 12.31 -6.10 -10.89
C ILE A 98 13.31 -5.25 -10.09
N PHE A 99 13.94 -5.86 -9.08
CA PHE A 99 15.12 -5.36 -8.41
C PHE A 99 16.33 -6.25 -8.73
N LEU A 100 17.30 -5.74 -9.50
CA LEU A 100 18.55 -6.43 -9.79
C LEU A 100 19.72 -5.71 -9.14
N MET A 101 20.56 -6.47 -8.46
CA MET A 101 21.82 -6.01 -7.88
C MET A 101 22.86 -7.11 -8.02
N LYS A 102 23.09 -7.56 -9.28
CA LYS A 102 24.03 -8.64 -9.61
C LYS A 102 25.43 -8.11 -9.79
N GLY A 103 26.44 -8.87 -9.38
CA GLY A 103 27.85 -8.50 -9.61
C GLY A 103 28.28 -7.24 -8.85
N THR A 104 27.51 -6.82 -7.84
CA THR A 104 27.71 -5.54 -7.17
C THR A 104 28.55 -5.71 -5.92
N ILE A 105 29.50 -4.80 -5.75
CA ILE A 105 30.42 -4.77 -4.62
C ILE A 105 30.01 -3.63 -3.69
N VAL A 106 29.79 -3.94 -2.41
CA VAL A 106 29.52 -2.97 -1.35
C VAL A 106 30.59 -3.07 -0.28
N ASP A 107 31.37 -2.00 -0.11
CA ASP A 107 32.54 -1.99 0.77
C ASP A 107 32.19 -1.90 2.26
N ASP A 108 31.07 -1.26 2.57
CA ASP A 108 30.55 -1.03 3.91
C ASP A 108 29.24 -1.81 4.11
N GLN A 109 28.19 -1.16 4.63
CA GLN A 109 26.96 -1.85 5.00
C GLN A 109 25.92 -1.85 3.89
N VAL A 110 25.16 -2.94 3.80
CA VAL A 110 23.90 -3.02 3.05
C VAL A 110 22.74 -3.01 4.03
N GLN A 111 21.91 -1.99 3.94
CA GLN A 111 20.75 -1.79 4.81
C GLN A 111 19.51 -1.61 3.95
N ILE A 112 18.65 -2.62 3.92
CA ILE A 112 17.35 -2.57 3.24
C ILE A 112 16.27 -2.77 4.30
N TYR A 113 15.37 -1.80 4.45
CA TYR A 113 14.31 -1.83 5.45
C TYR A 113 12.98 -1.34 4.91
N PHE A 114 11.88 -1.90 5.43
CA PHE A 114 10.50 -1.49 5.14
C PHE A 114 10.16 -1.39 3.65
N SER A 115 10.91 -2.12 2.81
CA SER A 115 10.83 -2.02 1.37
C SER A 115 10.03 -3.18 0.79
N ARG A 116 9.42 -2.94 -0.36
CA ARG A 116 8.54 -3.87 -1.06
C ARG A 116 9.08 -4.11 -2.47
N PHE A 117 9.31 -5.37 -2.80
CA PHE A 117 9.79 -5.81 -4.09
C PHE A 117 8.79 -6.82 -4.66
N HIS A 118 8.08 -6.41 -5.71
CA HIS A 118 6.88 -7.10 -6.14
C HIS A 118 7.15 -8.33 -7.01
N LYS A 119 8.06 -8.27 -8.00
CA LYS A 119 8.23 -9.39 -8.95
C LYS A 119 9.51 -10.18 -8.82
N TYR A 120 10.68 -9.59 -8.89
CA TYR A 120 11.90 -10.40 -8.91
C TYR A 120 13.02 -9.64 -8.21
N SER A 121 13.76 -10.32 -7.34
CA SER A 121 14.90 -9.73 -6.65
C SER A 121 16.13 -10.63 -6.79
N ASN A 122 17.24 -10.09 -7.29
CA ASN A 122 18.43 -10.90 -7.55
C ASN A 122 19.72 -10.18 -7.17
N PHE A 123 20.49 -10.85 -6.30
CA PHE A 123 21.74 -10.41 -5.71
C PHE A 123 22.91 -11.32 -6.09
N HIS A 124 22.81 -12.00 -7.23
CA HIS A 124 23.76 -13.03 -7.66
C HIS A 124 25.16 -12.44 -7.91
N ASN A 125 26.19 -13.17 -7.46
CA ASN A 125 27.61 -12.79 -7.63
C ASN A 125 27.96 -11.43 -7.01
N SER A 126 27.20 -10.99 -6.01
CA SER A 126 27.49 -9.74 -5.31
C SER A 126 28.38 -9.98 -4.09
N ASP A 127 29.25 -9.01 -3.82
CA ASP A 127 30.24 -9.08 -2.74
C ASP A 127 29.90 -8.01 -1.69
N PHE A 128 29.54 -8.45 -0.48
CA PHE A 128 29.19 -7.56 0.62
C PHE A 128 30.26 -7.69 1.69
N LYS A 129 31.14 -6.70 1.75
CA LYS A 129 32.35 -6.79 2.57
C LYS A 129 32.08 -6.67 4.06
N LYS A 130 30.94 -6.08 4.47
CA LYS A 130 30.52 -5.98 5.87
C LYS A 130 29.10 -6.50 6.07
N THR A 131 28.30 -5.81 6.89
CA THR A 131 26.99 -6.28 7.34
C THR A 131 25.92 -6.11 6.27
N VAL A 132 25.05 -7.11 6.16
CA VAL A 132 23.84 -7.05 5.33
C VAL A 132 22.62 -7.22 6.22
N ASN A 133 21.76 -6.22 6.22
CA ASN A 133 20.51 -6.22 6.96
C ASN A 133 19.33 -6.04 6.01
N LEU A 134 18.52 -7.09 5.87
CA LEU A 134 17.29 -7.09 5.06
C LEU A 134 16.03 -7.22 5.93
N LYS A 135 16.02 -6.68 7.16
CA LYS A 135 14.84 -6.77 8.04
C LYS A 135 13.63 -6.03 7.49
N ASP A 136 12.44 -6.54 7.81
CA ASP A 136 11.16 -5.88 7.59
C ASP A 136 10.87 -5.53 6.11
N ASN A 137 11.39 -6.33 5.18
CA ASN A 137 11.11 -6.20 3.75
C ASN A 137 10.12 -7.27 3.29
N ASN A 138 9.33 -6.91 2.28
CA ASN A 138 8.45 -7.83 1.58
C ASN A 138 9.00 -8.12 0.19
N PHE A 139 9.48 -9.34 -0.01
CA PHE A 139 9.77 -9.88 -1.32
C PHE A 139 8.57 -10.75 -1.70
N TYR A 140 7.70 -10.25 -2.58
CA TYR A 140 6.43 -10.92 -2.90
C TYR A 140 6.58 -12.13 -3.83
N SER A 141 7.81 -12.40 -4.28
CA SER A 141 8.13 -13.32 -5.35
C SER A 141 9.56 -13.85 -5.17
N GLU A 142 10.26 -14.25 -6.24
CA GLU A 142 11.57 -14.89 -6.15
C GLU A 142 12.67 -13.94 -5.66
N LEU A 143 13.41 -14.41 -4.65
CA LEU A 143 14.62 -13.78 -4.13
C LEU A 143 15.81 -14.70 -4.42
N HIS A 144 16.62 -14.33 -5.40
CA HIS A 144 17.82 -15.05 -5.78
C HIS A 144 19.03 -14.42 -5.10
N ILE A 145 19.45 -15.04 -4.01
CA ILE A 145 20.73 -14.81 -3.35
C ILE A 145 21.57 -16.03 -3.72
N LYS A 146 22.71 -15.83 -4.39
CA LYS A 146 23.60 -16.92 -4.83
C LYS A 146 25.02 -16.38 -4.94
N LYS A 147 26.00 -17.15 -4.47
CA LYS A 147 27.42 -16.81 -4.55
C LYS A 147 27.71 -15.42 -3.96
N ILE A 148 27.14 -15.17 -2.79
CA ILE A 148 27.37 -13.94 -2.06
C ILE A 148 28.56 -14.16 -1.13
N LYS A 149 29.59 -13.35 -1.30
CA LYS A 149 30.71 -13.33 -0.35
C LYS A 149 30.28 -12.46 0.83
N LEU A 150 30.22 -13.06 2.00
CA LEU A 150 30.03 -12.38 3.28
C LEU A 150 31.33 -12.51 4.06
N ASN A 151 31.93 -11.38 4.46
CA ASN A 151 33.12 -11.43 5.27
C ASN A 151 32.80 -11.99 6.68
N SER A 152 33.52 -13.04 7.08
CA SER A 152 33.22 -13.95 8.20
C SER A 152 33.21 -13.31 9.60
N ASN A 153 33.58 -12.04 9.73
CA ASN A 153 33.66 -11.35 11.02
C ASN A 153 32.32 -10.79 11.53
N TYR A 154 31.25 -10.86 10.74
CA TYR A 154 29.95 -10.31 11.12
C TYR A 154 28.91 -11.42 11.30
N LYS A 155 28.95 -12.04 12.49
CA LYS A 155 27.91 -12.95 12.99
C LYS A 155 26.55 -12.25 13.00
N HIS A 156 25.55 -12.89 12.41
CA HIS A 156 24.14 -12.49 12.30
C HIS A 156 23.78 -11.49 11.19
N SER A 157 23.94 -11.92 9.93
CA SER A 157 23.12 -11.35 8.88
C SER A 157 21.67 -11.83 9.06
N SER A 158 20.76 -10.88 9.22
CA SER A 158 19.30 -11.12 9.22
C SER A 158 18.77 -11.65 7.88
N LEU A 159 19.65 -11.69 6.85
CA LEU A 159 19.43 -12.26 5.52
C LEU A 159 18.61 -13.55 5.57
N LEU A 160 19.01 -14.50 6.42
CA LEU A 160 18.41 -15.83 6.48
C LEU A 160 17.02 -15.86 7.12
N ARG A 161 16.75 -15.01 8.13
CA ARG A 161 15.45 -15.05 8.85
C ARG A 161 14.34 -14.31 8.12
N THR A 162 14.63 -13.22 7.41
CA THR A 162 13.59 -12.45 6.70
C THR A 162 13.20 -13.11 5.38
N ALA A 163 14.17 -13.68 4.65
CA ALA A 163 13.88 -14.47 3.46
C ALA A 163 13.01 -15.69 3.79
N ALA A 164 13.30 -16.40 4.89
CA ALA A 164 12.57 -17.60 5.30
C ALA A 164 11.17 -17.32 5.90
N LYS A 165 10.91 -16.16 6.52
CA LYS A 165 9.59 -15.87 7.13
C LYS A 165 8.50 -15.53 6.12
N ASN A 166 8.87 -14.96 4.97
CA ASN A 166 7.92 -14.49 3.95
C ASN A 166 7.93 -15.35 2.66
N SER A 167 8.78 -16.38 2.59
CA SER A 167 8.82 -17.34 1.47
C SER A 167 8.49 -18.75 1.96
N THR A 168 7.67 -19.50 1.22
CA THR A 168 7.40 -20.92 1.47
C THR A 168 8.51 -21.82 0.89
N GLY A 169 9.76 -21.35 0.88
CA GLY A 169 10.90 -22.04 0.25
C GLY A 169 11.61 -23.00 1.20
N GLU A 170 12.04 -24.14 0.68
CA GLU A 170 12.89 -25.10 1.39
C GLU A 170 14.33 -24.57 1.50
N LEU A 171 14.91 -24.72 2.69
CA LEU A 171 16.31 -24.41 2.97
C LEU A 171 17.14 -25.62 2.49
N PHE A 172 17.88 -25.48 1.39
CA PHE A 172 18.86 -26.51 1.02
C PHE A 172 20.11 -26.29 1.87
N ASN A 173 20.44 -27.28 2.71
CA ASN A 173 21.71 -27.36 3.43
C ASN A 173 22.83 -27.65 2.42
N GLU A 174 23.25 -26.62 1.70
CA GLU A 174 24.53 -26.62 1.00
C GLU A 174 25.50 -25.71 1.75
N LYS A 175 26.79 -26.01 1.61
CA LYS A 175 27.93 -25.37 2.29
C LYS A 175 27.80 -23.83 2.27
N PRO A 176 28.41 -23.10 3.23
CA PRO A 176 28.26 -21.65 3.41
C PRO A 176 28.50 -20.79 2.15
N ASP A 177 29.11 -21.35 1.10
CA ASP A 177 29.40 -20.67 -0.16
C ASP A 177 28.24 -20.67 -1.18
N GLU A 178 27.21 -21.51 -1.01
CA GLU A 178 26.06 -21.60 -1.92
C GLU A 178 24.73 -21.73 -1.17
N LEU A 179 24.27 -20.63 -0.57
CA LEU A 179 22.87 -20.52 -0.16
C LEU A 179 22.00 -20.25 -1.39
N LEU A 180 21.26 -21.26 -1.87
CA LEU A 180 20.31 -21.12 -2.98
C LEU A 180 18.87 -21.21 -2.47
N PHE A 181 18.13 -20.10 -2.57
CA PHE A 181 16.67 -20.08 -2.41
C PHE A 181 16.00 -20.15 -3.79
N LYS A 182 15.40 -21.29 -4.14
CA LYS A 182 14.54 -21.43 -5.33
C LYS A 182 13.08 -21.43 -4.90
N TYR A 183 12.28 -20.56 -5.51
CA TYR A 183 10.82 -20.57 -5.35
C TYR A 183 10.19 -21.41 -6.47
N LYS A 184 9.16 -22.19 -6.14
CA LYS A 184 8.28 -22.83 -7.11
C LYS A 184 6.86 -22.45 -6.70
N GLN A 185 6.12 -21.73 -7.55
CA GLN A 185 4.72 -21.42 -7.30
C GLN A 185 3.94 -22.74 -7.16
N ARG A 186 3.53 -23.09 -5.94
CA ARG A 186 2.43 -24.03 -5.75
C ARG A 186 1.13 -23.23 -5.89
N GLN A 187 0.42 -23.43 -7.00
CA GLN A 187 -1.01 -23.16 -7.01
C GLN A 187 -1.63 -24.09 -5.94
N VAL A 188 -2.10 -23.50 -4.85
CA VAL A 188 -2.74 -24.24 -3.76
C VAL A 188 -4.11 -24.71 -4.27
N LYS A 189 -4.18 -25.91 -4.85
CA LYS A 189 -5.38 -26.74 -4.83
C LYS A 189 -5.41 -27.45 -3.48
N GLU A 190 -6.52 -27.27 -2.78
CA GLU A 190 -6.77 -27.79 -1.43
C GLU A 190 -6.48 -29.29 -1.32
N LYS A 191 -5.58 -29.64 -0.40
CA LYS A 191 -5.60 -30.94 0.27
C LYS A 191 -4.93 -30.81 1.62
N TYR A 192 -5.75 -30.68 2.66
CA TYR A 192 -5.31 -30.68 4.06
C TYR A 192 -5.11 -32.12 4.54
N MET A 193 -3.94 -32.40 5.12
CA MET A 193 -3.68 -33.41 6.16
C MET A 193 -2.59 -32.76 7.05
N LEU A 194 -2.94 -32.24 8.23
CA LEU A 194 -2.77 -32.89 9.54
C LEU A 194 -1.32 -33.36 9.77
N ASP A 195 -0.50 -32.55 10.45
CA ASP A 195 -0.07 -32.90 11.81
C ASP A 195 0.65 -31.77 12.56
N ASN A 196 0.65 -31.91 13.89
CA ASN A 196 1.33 -31.12 14.93
C ASN A 196 0.59 -29.91 15.54
N SER A 197 -0.25 -30.34 16.48
CA SER A 197 -1.10 -29.74 17.50
C SER A 197 -0.59 -28.56 18.35
N LYS A 198 -1.58 -27.74 18.73
CA LYS A 198 -1.72 -26.81 19.87
C LYS A 198 -1.25 -25.35 19.74
N CYS A 199 -0.08 -25.02 19.17
CA CYS A 199 0.29 -23.59 19.00
C CYS A 199 -0.36 -22.90 17.77
N SER A 200 -0.94 -23.69 16.86
CA SER A 200 -1.52 -23.19 15.60
C SER A 200 -2.94 -22.62 15.77
N PHE A 201 -3.75 -23.13 16.72
CA PHE A 201 -5.19 -22.83 16.76
C PHE A 201 -5.51 -21.40 17.19
N ILE A 202 -4.81 -20.87 18.20
CA ILE A 202 -5.01 -19.49 18.69
C ILE A 202 -4.57 -18.46 17.64
N ASN A 203 -3.46 -18.73 16.95
CA ASN A 203 -2.98 -17.85 15.88
C ASN A 203 -3.84 -17.96 14.62
N LYS A 204 -4.40 -19.14 14.32
CA LYS A 204 -5.42 -19.31 13.26
C LYS A 204 -6.69 -18.55 13.60
N LEU A 205 -7.18 -18.60 14.84
CA LEU A 205 -8.36 -17.85 15.27
C LEU A 205 -8.15 -16.33 15.22
N LYS A 206 -6.97 -15.84 15.63
CA LYS A 206 -6.62 -14.41 15.50
C LYS A 206 -6.51 -13.96 14.03
N TYR A 207 -5.96 -14.81 13.16
CA TYR A 207 -5.80 -14.50 11.75
C TYR A 207 -7.13 -14.56 10.97
N LEU A 208 -7.97 -15.58 11.24
CA LEU A 208 -9.34 -15.68 10.71
C LEU A 208 -10.21 -14.55 11.24
N GLY A 209 -10.10 -14.22 12.53
CA GLY A 209 -10.77 -13.08 13.14
C GLY A 209 -10.45 -11.77 12.41
N ASN A 210 -9.17 -11.42 12.24
CA ASN A 210 -8.80 -10.17 11.56
C ASN A 210 -9.13 -10.13 10.06
N LYS A 211 -9.08 -11.27 9.35
CA LYS A 211 -9.36 -11.32 7.91
C LYS A 211 -10.86 -11.26 7.61
N ILE A 212 -11.68 -11.92 8.44
CA ILE A 212 -13.14 -11.84 8.37
C ILE A 212 -13.58 -10.44 8.83
N PHE A 213 -13.06 -9.93 9.94
CA PHE A 213 -13.50 -8.64 10.47
C PHE A 213 -13.20 -7.49 9.51
N ASN A 214 -12.01 -7.42 8.90
CA ASN A 214 -11.66 -6.30 7.99
C ASN A 214 -12.34 -6.38 6.62
N GLY A 215 -12.54 -7.58 6.06
CA GLY A 215 -13.22 -7.74 4.76
C GLY A 215 -14.72 -7.43 4.85
N TYR A 216 -15.38 -7.94 5.89
CA TYR A 216 -16.81 -7.70 6.09
C TYR A 216 -17.09 -6.29 6.59
N LEU A 217 -16.24 -5.67 7.44
CA LEU A 217 -16.42 -4.26 7.81
C LEU A 217 -16.34 -3.35 6.58
N LEU A 218 -15.33 -3.52 5.72
CA LEU A 218 -15.14 -2.61 4.60
C LEU A 218 -16.31 -2.73 3.60
N GLY A 219 -16.76 -3.96 3.32
CA GLY A 219 -17.94 -4.21 2.50
C GLY A 219 -19.24 -3.66 3.14
N PHE A 220 -19.38 -3.79 4.45
CA PHE A 220 -20.52 -3.29 5.21
C PHE A 220 -20.56 -1.75 5.23
N PHE A 221 -19.43 -1.08 5.44
CA PHE A 221 -19.32 0.38 5.36
C PHE A 221 -19.60 0.90 3.95
N CYS A 222 -19.16 0.21 2.90
CA CYS A 222 -19.51 0.56 1.53
C CYS A 222 -21.02 0.43 1.24
N ARG A 223 -21.68 -0.62 1.77
CA ARG A 223 -23.13 -0.81 1.63
C ARG A 223 -23.91 0.25 2.40
N ILE A 224 -23.53 0.55 3.64
CA ILE A 224 -24.13 1.62 4.44
C ILE A 224 -23.98 2.97 3.74
N ARG A 225 -22.80 3.28 3.20
CA ARG A 225 -22.57 4.55 2.48
C ARG A 225 -23.50 4.70 1.27
N ARG A 226 -23.75 3.62 0.53
CA ARG A 226 -24.70 3.64 -0.59
C ARG A 226 -26.14 3.89 -0.12
N ILE A 227 -26.57 3.22 0.94
CA ILE A 227 -27.91 3.40 1.51
C ILE A 227 -28.13 4.84 1.99
N ILE A 228 -27.16 5.40 2.73
CA ILE A 228 -27.22 6.79 3.21
C ILE A 228 -27.31 7.77 2.03
N PHE A 229 -26.51 7.56 0.97
CA PHE A 229 -26.54 8.42 -0.20
C PHE A 229 -27.90 8.36 -0.93
N SER A 230 -28.49 7.18 -1.05
CA SER A 230 -29.83 7.01 -1.61
C SER A 230 -30.91 7.72 -0.79
N ILE A 231 -30.85 7.66 0.53
CA ILE A 231 -31.81 8.34 1.42
C ILE A 231 -31.69 9.87 1.28
N ILE A 232 -30.47 10.40 1.22
CA ILE A 232 -30.22 11.83 1.03
C ILE A 232 -30.77 12.30 -0.32
N LEU A 233 -30.51 11.52 -1.38
CA LEU A 233 -31.00 11.84 -2.73
C LEU A 233 -32.53 11.83 -2.81
N ILE A 234 -33.19 10.83 -2.21
CA ILE A 234 -34.65 10.75 -2.14
C ILE A 234 -35.23 11.93 -1.36
N SER A 235 -34.62 12.30 -0.23
CA SER A 235 -35.05 13.47 0.57
C SER A 235 -34.91 14.77 -0.22
N ALA A 236 -33.81 14.96 -0.94
CA ALA A 236 -33.60 16.12 -1.79
C ALA A 236 -34.64 16.19 -2.93
N LEU A 237 -34.93 15.07 -3.58
CA LEU A 237 -35.96 14.98 -4.61
C LEU A 237 -37.36 15.28 -4.08
N LEU A 238 -37.72 14.75 -2.91
CA LEU A 238 -39.01 15.05 -2.27
C LEU A 238 -39.13 16.53 -1.89
N THR A 239 -38.03 17.14 -1.46
CA THR A 239 -38.00 18.58 -1.14
C THR A 239 -38.17 19.43 -2.40
N LEU A 240 -37.51 19.06 -3.50
CA LEU A 240 -37.67 19.72 -4.80
C LEU A 240 -39.10 19.54 -5.37
N PHE A 241 -39.69 18.35 -5.24
CA PHE A 241 -41.08 18.12 -5.62
C PHE A 241 -42.06 18.93 -4.76
N ARG A 242 -41.79 19.08 -3.46
CA ARG A 242 -42.60 19.89 -2.55
C ARG A 242 -42.52 21.39 -2.84
N ILE A 243 -41.38 21.85 -3.36
CA ILE A 243 -41.18 23.26 -3.76
C ILE A 243 -41.79 23.55 -5.14
N ASN A 244 -41.81 22.59 -6.06
CA ASN A 244 -42.32 22.77 -7.42
C ASN A 244 -43.80 22.39 -7.62
N LEU A 245 -44.45 21.76 -6.65
CA LEU A 245 -45.91 21.59 -6.64
C LEU A 245 -46.58 22.87 -6.10
N TYR A 246 -46.75 23.80 -7.03
CA TYR A 246 -47.60 25.01 -7.06
C TYR A 246 -48.43 25.38 -5.81
N PRO A 247 -48.36 26.65 -5.34
CA PRO A 247 -49.29 27.19 -4.35
C PRO A 247 -50.75 27.30 -4.86
N GLU A 248 -50.99 27.26 -6.17
CA GLU A 248 -52.32 27.39 -6.77
C GLU A 248 -53.21 26.15 -6.59
N LEU A 249 -52.64 24.97 -6.35
CA LEU A 249 -53.40 23.73 -6.12
C LEU A 249 -53.91 23.60 -4.68
N GLN A 250 -53.36 24.33 -3.71
CA GLN A 250 -53.84 24.27 -2.32
C GLN A 250 -55.22 24.93 -2.13
N GLY A 251 -55.56 25.91 -2.95
CA GLY A 251 -56.88 26.55 -2.94
C GLY A 251 -57.98 25.67 -3.54
N GLY A 252 -57.70 25.02 -4.68
CA GLY A 252 -58.67 24.14 -5.36
C GLY A 252 -58.94 22.83 -4.63
N TYR A 253 -57.92 22.26 -3.96
CA TYR A 253 -58.03 20.95 -3.31
C TYR A 253 -58.93 20.97 -2.07
N ARG A 254 -58.98 22.09 -1.34
CA ARG A 254 -59.87 22.27 -0.18
C ARG A 254 -61.34 22.38 -0.58
N VAL A 255 -61.62 22.98 -1.75
CA VAL A 255 -62.98 23.09 -2.30
C VAL A 255 -63.44 21.73 -2.85
N PHE A 256 -62.55 20.97 -3.49
CA PHE A 256 -62.84 19.65 -4.03
C PHE A 256 -63.13 18.60 -2.93
N LEU A 257 -62.41 18.65 -1.80
CA LEU A 257 -62.64 17.73 -0.67
C LEU A 257 -63.95 18.01 0.09
N ASN A 258 -64.40 19.25 0.15
CA ASN A 258 -65.71 19.58 0.72
C ASN A 258 -66.87 19.17 -0.20
N TYR A 259 -66.63 19.12 -1.52
CA TYR A 259 -67.66 18.73 -2.50
C TYR A 259 -67.90 17.22 -2.57
N LEU A 260 -66.92 16.41 -2.17
CA LEU A 260 -66.95 14.95 -2.36
C LEU A 260 -67.41 14.12 -1.16
N GLY A 261 -67.81 14.75 -0.05
CA GLY A 261 -68.53 14.12 1.07
C GLY A 261 -68.32 12.61 1.23
N ASN A 262 -67.09 12.16 1.54
CA ASN A 262 -66.82 10.73 1.67
C ASN A 262 -65.79 10.43 2.76
N THR A 263 -66.25 9.66 3.75
CA THR A 263 -65.55 9.19 4.96
C THR A 263 -64.43 8.17 4.68
N THR A 264 -64.18 7.82 3.43
CA THR A 264 -63.16 6.84 3.02
C THR A 264 -61.78 7.46 2.80
N PHE A 265 -61.68 8.76 2.50
CA PHE A 265 -60.39 9.43 2.26
C PHE A 265 -59.68 9.87 3.55
N THR A 266 -60.45 10.20 4.60
CA THR A 266 -59.90 10.55 5.92
C THR A 266 -59.16 9.37 6.55
N ASN A 267 -59.63 8.13 6.37
CA ASN A 267 -58.97 6.92 6.88
C ASN A 267 -57.62 6.59 6.20
N VAL A 268 -57.44 6.98 4.93
CA VAL A 268 -56.15 6.79 4.22
C VAL A 268 -55.14 7.84 4.67
N PHE A 269 -55.58 9.08 4.86
CA PHE A 269 -54.72 10.15 5.39
C PHE A 269 -54.30 9.88 6.85
N ASP A 270 -55.21 9.38 7.68
CA ASP A 270 -54.90 9.07 9.08
C ASP A 270 -53.94 7.86 9.21
N LYS A 271 -54.02 6.89 8.28
CA LYS A 271 -52.99 5.84 8.15
C LYS A 271 -51.64 6.41 7.69
N SER A 272 -51.64 7.35 6.75
CA SER A 272 -50.41 7.95 6.25
C SER A 272 -49.70 8.83 7.30
N SER A 273 -50.46 9.53 8.15
CA SER A 273 -49.89 10.33 9.25
C SER A 273 -49.23 9.44 10.32
N ARG A 274 -49.84 8.30 10.63
CA ARG A 274 -49.26 7.29 11.54
C ARG A 274 -47.99 6.66 10.99
N ILE A 275 -47.92 6.45 9.67
CA ILE A 275 -46.71 5.96 9.00
C ILE A 275 -45.60 7.01 9.11
N ILE A 276 -45.91 8.29 8.84
CA ILE A 276 -44.94 9.39 8.96
C ILE A 276 -44.43 9.53 10.39
N HIS A 277 -45.30 9.48 11.40
CA HIS A 277 -44.90 9.51 12.81
C HIS A 277 -44.03 8.30 13.20
N SER A 278 -44.34 7.12 12.67
CA SER A 278 -43.53 5.92 12.89
C SER A 278 -42.12 6.07 12.29
N PHE A 279 -42.02 6.70 11.13
CA PHE A 279 -40.74 7.02 10.51
C PHE A 279 -39.93 8.04 11.31
N GLU A 280 -40.56 9.09 11.87
CA GLU A 280 -39.88 10.05 12.73
C GLU A 280 -39.34 9.42 14.01
N ILE A 281 -40.09 8.52 14.64
CA ILE A 281 -39.66 7.78 15.83
C ILE A 281 -38.42 6.93 15.49
N VAL A 282 -38.47 6.16 14.40
CA VAL A 282 -37.33 5.36 13.94
C VAL A 282 -36.12 6.24 13.65
N PHE A 283 -36.31 7.39 13.00
CA PHE A 283 -35.22 8.32 12.69
C PHE A 283 -34.61 8.94 13.96
N SER A 284 -35.41 9.17 14.99
CA SER A 284 -34.95 9.64 16.29
C SER A 284 -34.06 8.60 16.99
N PHE A 285 -34.43 7.32 16.95
CA PHE A 285 -33.59 6.22 17.46
C PHE A 285 -32.25 6.12 16.74
N TYR A 286 -32.23 6.27 15.40
CA TYR A 286 -30.98 6.25 14.64
C TYR A 286 -30.07 7.44 14.96
N LYS A 287 -30.64 8.64 15.17
CA LYS A 287 -29.89 9.82 15.62
C LYS A 287 -29.28 9.60 17.00
N ALA A 288 -30.06 9.07 17.94
CA ALA A 288 -29.58 8.76 19.29
C ALA A 288 -28.42 7.75 19.26
N ALA A 289 -28.56 6.65 18.51
CA ALA A 289 -27.51 5.63 18.37
C ALA A 289 -26.22 6.19 17.74
N ALA A 290 -26.35 7.05 16.72
CA ALA A 290 -25.19 7.69 16.09
C ALA A 290 -24.44 8.62 17.06
N ILE A 291 -25.17 9.40 17.87
CA ILE A 291 -24.59 10.26 18.90
C ILE A 291 -23.85 9.41 19.96
N THR A 292 -24.43 8.31 20.42
CA THR A 292 -23.79 7.41 21.39
C THR A 292 -22.49 6.82 20.85
N ILE A 293 -22.46 6.42 19.57
CA ILE A 293 -21.24 5.89 18.92
C ILE A 293 -20.16 6.98 18.85
N ILE A 294 -20.52 8.21 18.46
CA ILE A 294 -19.57 9.33 18.38
C ILE A 294 -18.99 9.65 19.76
N ILE A 295 -19.82 9.73 20.80
CA ILE A 295 -19.38 9.94 22.19
C ILE A 295 -18.43 8.83 22.62
N THR A 296 -18.75 7.57 22.31
CA THR A 296 -17.91 6.41 22.66
C THR A 296 -16.53 6.49 21.96
N ILE A 297 -16.49 6.91 20.70
CA ILE A 297 -15.24 7.08 19.95
C ILE A 297 -14.41 8.23 20.53
N LEU A 298 -15.05 9.36 20.89
CA LEU A 298 -14.38 10.51 21.49
C LEU A 298 -13.80 10.17 22.87
N PHE A 299 -14.57 9.48 23.73
CA PHE A 299 -14.09 9.04 25.04
C PHE A 299 -12.91 8.07 24.93
N ARG A 300 -12.95 7.14 23.97
CA ARG A 300 -11.85 6.18 23.75
C ARG A 300 -10.57 6.83 23.25
N ARG A 301 -10.66 8.03 22.68
CA ARG A 301 -9.51 8.79 22.15
C ARG A 301 -8.80 9.63 23.20
N ASN A 302 -9.47 10.00 24.29
CA ASN A 302 -8.90 10.77 25.41
C ASN A 302 -8.27 9.91 26.52
N TYR A 303 -8.42 8.57 26.47
CA TYR A 303 -7.84 7.62 27.42
C TYR A 303 -6.63 6.85 26.85
N ARG A 304 -6.02 7.35 25.78
CA ARG A 304 -4.73 6.89 25.23
C ARG A 304 -3.78 8.07 25.13
#